data_AF-A0AAD3MSL9-F1
#
_entry.id   AF-A0AAD3MSL9-F1
#
_cell.length_a   1.000
_cell.length_b   1.000
_cell.length_c   1.000
_cell.angle_alpha   90.00
_cell.angle_beta   90.00
_cell.angle_gamma   90.00
#
_symmetry.space_group_name_H-M   'P 1'
#
loop_
_entity.id
_entity.type
_entity.pdbx_description
1 polymer ?
#
loop_
_entity_poly.entity_id
_entity_poly.type
_entity_poly.pdbx_seq_one_letter_code
_entity_poly.pdbx_strand_id
1 'polypeptide(L)'
;MTNRPVGRSGKYQAQRGVWRKLRLDPGYYIIVVSTYRPNKPGEFFVRIFSKTGNTLGSQDFTCFSGFLPVMAAPVPPEDQRRVQRTFDEGAGPDDRLNARELMKLFNSVLDKDYHLPLETCRELIFGEDTGGRSRLSRKQTETLLSRLRNLQ
;
A
#
# COMPACT_ATOMS: atom_id res chain seq x y z
N MET A 1 22.60 -14.42 -10.22
CA MET A 1 21.74 -15.01 -11.29
C MET A 1 21.35 -13.90 -12.26
N THR A 2 21.76 -13.99 -13.53
CA THR A 2 21.45 -12.99 -14.55
C THR A 2 20.17 -13.41 -15.29
N ASN A 3 19.03 -12.88 -14.87
CA ASN A 3 17.77 -13.10 -15.59
C ASN A 3 17.83 -12.41 -16.96
N ARG A 4 17.86 -13.21 -18.02
CA ARG A 4 17.83 -12.72 -19.40
C ARG A 4 16.38 -12.72 -19.89
N PRO A 5 15.89 -11.62 -20.50
CA PRO A 5 14.55 -11.59 -21.03
C PRO A 5 14.45 -12.49 -22.26
N VAL A 6 13.35 -13.24 -22.35
CA VAL A 6 13.01 -14.14 -23.47
C VAL A 6 12.63 -13.39 -24.76
N GLY A 7 12.34 -12.09 -24.65
CA GLY A 7 12.05 -11.20 -25.77
C GLY A 7 12.33 -9.74 -25.43
N ARG A 8 12.66 -8.93 -26.43
CA ARG A 8 12.88 -7.47 -26.28
C ARG A 8 12.22 -6.73 -27.44
N SER A 9 11.82 -5.49 -27.19
CA SER A 9 11.28 -4.57 -28.21
C SER A 9 12.33 -4.17 -29.25
N GLY A 10 13.61 -4.16 -28.87
CA GLY A 10 14.74 -3.74 -29.71
C GLY A 10 15.56 -2.67 -29.01
N LYS A 11 16.24 -1.82 -29.79
CA LYS A 11 16.85 -0.60 -29.25
C LYS A 11 15.74 0.40 -28.88
N TYR A 12 15.94 1.15 -27.82
CA TYR A 12 15.05 2.27 -27.51
C TYR A 12 15.08 3.28 -28.65
N GLN A 13 13.91 3.70 -29.11
CA GLN A 13 13.74 4.66 -30.17
C GLN A 13 12.76 5.75 -29.71
N ALA A 14 13.02 6.99 -30.11
CA ALA A 14 12.10 8.11 -29.87
C ALA A 14 10.95 8.07 -30.87
N GLN A 15 10.17 6.99 -30.85
CA GLN A 15 8.98 6.80 -31.66
C GLN A 15 7.73 6.76 -30.78
N ARG A 16 6.60 7.22 -31.31
CA ARG A 16 5.30 7.22 -30.61
C ARG A 16 4.85 5.81 -30.20
N GLY A 17 5.27 4.77 -30.92
CA GLY A 17 4.94 3.39 -30.62
C GLY A 17 6.00 2.45 -31.15
N VAL A 18 6.18 1.33 -30.46
CA VAL A 18 7.08 0.24 -30.85
C VAL A 18 6.26 -1.02 -30.88
N TRP A 19 6.45 -1.85 -31.90
CA TRP A 19 5.79 -3.15 -32.00
C TRP A 19 6.81 -4.25 -32.26
N ARG A 20 6.52 -5.45 -31.76
CA ARG A 20 7.36 -6.63 -31.99
C ARG A 20 6.50 -7.87 -32.12
N LYS A 21 6.81 -8.69 -33.12
CA LYS A 21 6.27 -10.04 -33.24
C LYS A 21 7.24 -11.01 -32.56
N LEU A 22 6.73 -11.76 -31.59
CA LEU A 22 7.48 -12.77 -30.85
C LEU A 22 6.83 -14.14 -31.05
N ARG A 23 7.65 -15.19 -31.01
CA ARG A 23 7.20 -16.58 -30.87
C ARG A 23 7.74 -17.06 -29.54
N LEU A 24 6.84 -17.38 -28.63
CA LEU A 24 7.15 -17.84 -27.28
C LEU A 24 6.56 -19.23 -27.10
N ASP A 25 7.21 -20.05 -26.27
CA ASP A 25 6.65 -21.32 -25.86
C ASP A 25 5.46 -21.08 -24.91
N PRO A 26 4.50 -22.01 -24.78
CA PRO A 26 3.37 -21.84 -23.86
C PRO A 26 3.83 -21.61 -22.41
N GLY A 27 3.32 -20.57 -21.76
CA GLY A 27 3.69 -20.22 -20.38
C GLY A 27 3.22 -18.84 -19.95
N TYR A 28 3.56 -18.47 -18.71
CA TYR A 28 3.29 -17.15 -18.15
C TYR A 28 4.47 -16.21 -18.37
N TYR A 29 4.19 -15.02 -18.90
CA TYR A 29 5.20 -14.02 -19.22
C TYR A 29 4.84 -12.68 -18.60
N ILE A 30 5.86 -11.94 -18.17
CA ILE A 30 5.73 -10.58 -17.65
C ILE A 30 6.24 -9.62 -18.74
N ILE A 31 5.45 -8.60 -19.03
CA ILE A 31 5.86 -7.51 -19.94
C ILE A 31 6.30 -6.33 -19.08
N VAL A 32 7.57 -5.95 -19.19
CA VAL A 32 8.11 -4.77 -18.51
C VAL A 32 8.22 -3.63 -19.52
N VAL A 33 7.37 -2.62 -19.39
CA VAL A 33 7.43 -1.40 -20.21
C VAL A 33 8.27 -0.36 -19.47
N SER A 34 9.20 0.29 -20.17
CA SER A 34 10.07 1.31 -19.59
C SER A 34 10.48 2.33 -20.64
N THR A 35 10.93 3.49 -20.17
CA THR A 35 11.67 4.49 -20.94
C THR A 35 13.17 4.16 -20.90
N TYR A 36 13.95 4.76 -21.81
CA TYR A 36 15.40 4.50 -21.86
C TYR A 36 16.15 5.02 -20.63
N ARG A 37 15.75 6.21 -20.14
CA ARG A 37 16.34 6.85 -18.96
C ARG A 37 15.39 6.72 -17.79
N PRO A 38 15.90 6.48 -16.57
CA PRO A 38 15.06 6.45 -15.37
C PRO A 38 14.37 7.81 -15.14
N ASN A 39 13.30 7.79 -14.35
CA ASN A 39 12.58 8.98 -13.90
C ASN A 39 12.05 9.85 -15.05
N LYS A 40 11.64 9.19 -16.15
CA LYS A 40 10.93 9.86 -17.24
C LYS A 40 9.44 9.58 -17.11
N PRO A 41 8.62 10.59 -16.74
CA PRO A 41 7.18 10.42 -16.68
C PRO A 41 6.64 10.23 -18.10
N GLY A 42 5.60 9.43 -18.24
CA GLY A 42 4.95 9.19 -19.51
C GLY A 42 3.74 8.28 -19.37
N GLU A 43 2.73 8.55 -20.18
CA GLU A 43 1.54 7.71 -20.31
C GLU A 43 1.73 6.76 -21.50
N PHE A 44 1.31 5.51 -21.33
CA PHE A 44 1.42 4.51 -22.39
C PHE A 44 0.28 3.50 -22.28
N PHE A 45 0.05 2.78 -23.37
CA PHE A 45 -0.81 1.61 -23.41
C PHE A 45 -0.10 0.49 -24.16
N VAL A 46 -0.45 -0.76 -23.86
CA VAL A 46 0.08 -1.94 -24.53
C VAL A 46 -1.07 -2.65 -25.23
N ARG A 47 -0.88 -3.07 -26.48
CA ARG A 47 -1.81 -3.94 -27.21
C ARG A 47 -1.13 -5.25 -27.51
N ILE A 48 -1.80 -6.36 -27.19
CA ILE A 48 -1.28 -7.71 -27.38
C ILE A 48 -2.18 -8.42 -28.39
N PHE A 49 -1.55 -8.92 -29.46
CA PHE A 49 -2.23 -9.73 -30.48
C PHE A 49 -1.65 -11.14 -30.45
N SER A 50 -2.52 -12.15 -30.28
CA SER A 50 -2.13 -13.56 -30.24
C SER A 50 -2.79 -14.33 -31.38
N LYS A 51 -2.07 -15.30 -31.96
CA LYS A 51 -2.58 -16.13 -33.07
C LYS A 51 -3.48 -17.28 -32.61
N THR A 52 -3.22 -17.81 -31.43
CA THR A 52 -3.90 -18.97 -30.84
C THR A 52 -4.40 -18.53 -29.48
N GLY A 53 -5.64 -18.87 -29.15
CA GLY A 53 -6.42 -18.32 -28.03
C GLY A 53 -5.59 -18.07 -26.79
N ASN A 54 -5.14 -16.83 -26.62
CA ASN A 54 -4.65 -16.36 -25.34
C ASN A 54 -5.81 -16.52 -24.35
N THR A 55 -5.71 -17.49 -23.45
CA THR A 55 -6.74 -17.77 -22.44
C THR A 55 -6.81 -16.69 -21.37
N LEU A 56 -5.85 -15.75 -21.36
CA LEU A 56 -5.96 -14.48 -20.65
C LEU A 56 -6.90 -13.57 -21.45
N GLY A 57 -8.22 -13.79 -21.29
CA GLY A 57 -9.21 -12.73 -21.51
C GLY A 57 -8.79 -11.49 -20.72
N SER A 58 -9.15 -10.29 -21.20
CA SER A 58 -8.70 -8.99 -20.68
C SER A 58 -8.52 -9.02 -19.17
N GLN A 59 -7.32 -9.35 -18.70
CA GLN A 59 -6.88 -8.94 -17.39
C GLN A 59 -6.44 -7.52 -17.69
N ASP A 60 -7.44 -6.62 -17.72
CA ASP A 60 -7.22 -5.33 -17.13
C ASP A 60 -6.45 -5.66 -15.85
N PHE A 61 -5.22 -5.18 -15.74
CA PHE A 61 -4.62 -5.05 -14.43
C PHE A 61 -5.51 -4.02 -13.74
N THR A 62 -6.70 -4.44 -13.33
CA THR A 62 -7.46 -3.82 -12.27
C THR A 62 -6.43 -3.81 -11.18
N CYS A 63 -5.82 -2.65 -10.98
CA CYS A 63 -5.04 -2.37 -9.81
C CYS A 63 -6.04 -2.65 -8.69
N PHE A 64 -6.02 -3.88 -8.18
CA PHE A 64 -6.73 -4.21 -6.98
C PHE A 64 -5.99 -3.39 -5.94
N SER A 65 -6.44 -2.16 -5.74
CA SER A 65 -6.45 -1.49 -4.45
C SER A 65 -7.37 -2.26 -3.47
N GLY A 66 -7.56 -3.57 -3.66
CA GLY A 66 -7.90 -4.47 -2.60
C GLY A 66 -6.68 -4.50 -1.71
N PHE A 67 -6.62 -3.56 -0.76
CA PHE A 67 -5.93 -3.77 0.48
C PHE A 67 -6.46 -5.09 1.02
N LEU A 68 -5.78 -6.20 0.71
CA LEU A 68 -6.01 -7.43 1.45
C LEU A 68 -5.57 -7.08 2.86
N PRO A 69 -6.48 -7.08 3.86
CA PRO A 69 -6.04 -6.96 5.22
C PRO A 69 -5.16 -8.18 5.47
N VAL A 70 -3.85 -7.98 5.43
CA VAL A 70 -2.90 -8.96 5.97
C VAL A 70 -3.37 -9.16 7.40
N MET A 71 -3.67 -10.40 7.76
CA MET A 71 -4.11 -10.78 9.10
C MET A 71 -3.14 -10.14 10.08
N ALA A 72 -3.62 -9.10 10.77
CA ALA A 72 -2.73 -8.27 11.55
C ALA A 72 -2.15 -9.11 12.67
N ALA A 73 -0.82 -9.14 12.76
CA ALA A 73 -0.19 -9.76 13.92
C ALA A 73 -0.74 -9.05 15.18
N PRO A 74 -1.06 -9.80 16.25
CA PRO A 74 -1.50 -9.19 17.49
C PRO A 74 -0.46 -8.18 17.97
N VAL A 75 -0.94 -7.03 18.47
CA VAL A 75 -0.06 -6.01 19.05
C VAL A 75 0.76 -6.64 20.19
N PRO A 76 2.10 -6.54 20.18
CA PRO A 76 2.94 -7.07 21.25
C PRO A 76 2.54 -6.53 22.63
N PRO A 77 2.76 -7.31 23.70
CA PRO A 77 2.33 -6.94 25.04
C PRO A 77 2.99 -5.67 25.57
N GLU A 78 4.19 -5.31 25.10
CA GLU A 78 4.82 -4.02 25.45
C GLU A 78 4.05 -2.82 24.90
N ASP A 79 3.57 -2.93 23.66
CA ASP A 79 2.86 -1.84 23.00
C ASP A 79 1.42 -1.75 23.51
N GLN A 80 0.80 -2.87 23.86
CA GLN A 80 -0.46 -2.86 24.61
C GLN A 80 -0.34 -2.07 25.92
N ARG A 81 0.78 -2.21 26.66
CA ARG A 81 1.03 -1.41 27.87
C ARG A 81 1.21 0.08 27.56
N ARG A 82 1.83 0.43 26.43
CA ARG A 82 1.98 1.83 25.99
C ARG A 82 0.65 2.44 25.59
N VAL A 83 -0.20 1.69 24.88
CA VAL A 83 -1.57 2.08 24.55
C VAL A 83 -2.35 2.31 25.84
N GLN A 84 -2.36 1.34 26.75
CA GLN A 84 -3.04 1.43 28.03
C GLN A 84 -2.61 2.66 28.83
N ARG A 85 -1.31 2.88 29.00
CA ARG A 85 -0.77 4.06 29.68
C ARG A 85 -1.24 5.37 29.04
N THR A 86 -1.23 5.43 27.70
CA THR A 86 -1.62 6.65 26.99
C THR A 86 -3.11 6.97 27.12
N PHE A 87 -3.96 5.93 27.20
CA PHE A 87 -5.38 6.14 27.53
C PHE A 87 -5.55 6.59 28.97
N ASP A 88 -4.83 5.98 29.91
CA ASP A 88 -4.97 6.31 31.33
C ASP A 88 -4.48 7.75 31.64
N GLU A 89 -3.49 8.27 30.89
CA GLU A 89 -2.96 9.64 31.03
C GLU A 89 -3.68 10.68 30.16
N GLY A 90 -4.11 10.28 28.95
CA GLY A 90 -4.53 11.21 27.89
C GLY A 90 -6.00 11.14 27.53
N ALA A 91 -6.73 10.07 27.90
CA ALA A 91 -8.14 9.98 27.56
C ALA A 91 -8.99 10.92 28.42
N GLY A 92 -10.00 11.52 27.79
CA GLY A 92 -11.00 12.33 28.49
C GLY A 92 -11.98 11.47 29.31
N PRO A 93 -13.02 12.09 29.90
CA PRO A 93 -14.08 11.39 30.63
C PRO A 93 -14.82 10.33 29.78
N ASP A 94 -14.70 10.43 28.46
CA ASP A 94 -15.29 9.53 27.47
C ASP A 94 -14.40 8.31 27.14
N ASP A 95 -13.22 8.18 27.77
CA ASP A 95 -12.22 7.15 27.52
C ASP A 95 -11.81 7.06 26.03
N ARG A 96 -11.66 8.24 25.39
CA ARG A 96 -11.29 8.37 23.98
C ARG A 96 -10.13 9.33 23.74
N LEU A 97 -9.34 9.03 22.71
CA LEU A 97 -8.20 9.83 22.28
C LEU A 97 -8.56 10.75 21.11
N ASN A 98 -8.07 11.98 21.15
CA ASN A 98 -8.08 12.92 20.02
C ASN A 98 -6.85 12.73 19.11
N ALA A 99 -6.81 13.47 17.99
CA ALA A 99 -5.73 13.37 17.00
C ALA A 99 -4.32 13.65 17.57
N ARG A 100 -4.19 14.55 18.56
CA ARG A 100 -2.88 14.90 19.15
C ARG A 100 -2.37 13.80 20.08
N GLU A 101 -3.27 13.23 20.88
CA GLU A 101 -2.96 12.07 21.74
C GLU A 101 -2.61 10.84 20.88
N LEU A 102 -3.39 10.60 19.82
CA LEU A 102 -3.15 9.51 18.88
C LEU A 102 -1.78 9.63 18.19
N MET A 103 -1.41 10.84 17.77
CA MET A 103 -0.09 11.12 17.16
C MET A 103 1.05 10.79 18.14
N LYS A 104 0.93 11.22 19.41
CA LYS A 104 1.93 10.90 20.44
C LYS A 104 2.03 9.39 20.68
N LEU A 105 0.89 8.71 20.76
CA LEU A 105 0.84 7.25 20.95
C LEU A 105 1.52 6.53 19.79
N PHE A 106 1.09 6.77 18.55
CA PHE A 106 1.63 6.07 17.39
C PHE A 106 3.11 6.34 17.18
N ASN A 107 3.57 7.59 17.32
CA ASN A 107 4.99 7.92 17.19
C ASN A 107 5.85 7.37 18.36
N SER A 108 5.24 6.91 19.45
CA SER A 108 5.94 6.21 20.54
C SER A 108 6.03 4.70 20.32
N VAL A 109 5.22 4.14 19.41
CA VAL A 109 5.10 2.68 19.17
C VAL A 109 5.69 2.27 17.82
N LEU A 110 5.58 3.11 16.81
CA LEU A 110 6.14 2.89 15.47
C LEU A 110 7.65 3.12 15.46
N ASP A 111 8.36 2.38 14.62
CA ASP A 111 9.78 2.62 14.33
C ASP A 111 10.08 4.08 13.95
N LYS A 112 11.31 4.52 14.24
CA LYS A 112 11.74 5.93 14.13
C LYS A 112 11.57 6.53 12.73
N ASP A 113 11.59 5.70 11.69
CA ASP A 113 11.41 6.14 10.30
C ASP A 113 9.94 6.44 9.95
N TYR A 114 8.99 6.04 10.82
CA TYR A 114 7.55 6.18 10.64
C TYR A 114 6.99 7.21 11.62
N HIS A 115 7.35 8.49 11.40
CA HIS A 115 6.78 9.60 12.16
C HIS A 115 5.49 10.12 11.52
N LEU A 116 4.35 9.86 12.15
CA LEU A 116 3.05 10.32 11.68
C LEU A 116 2.84 11.80 12.03
N PRO A 117 2.49 12.65 11.04
CA PRO A 117 2.08 14.02 11.30
C PRO A 117 0.64 14.07 11.84
N LEU A 118 0.27 15.21 12.42
CA LEU A 118 -1.06 15.42 12.99
C LEU A 118 -2.17 15.26 11.96
N GLU A 119 -1.97 15.71 10.72
CA GLU A 119 -2.97 15.59 9.65
C GLU A 119 -3.28 14.13 9.33
N THR A 120 -2.27 13.27 9.21
CA THR A 120 -2.48 11.83 9.01
C THR A 120 -3.28 11.22 10.17
N CYS A 121 -3.03 11.66 11.41
CA CYS A 121 -3.81 11.19 12.55
C CYS A 121 -5.28 11.66 12.48
N ARG A 122 -5.56 12.85 11.93
CA ARG A 122 -6.95 13.31 11.68
C ARG A 122 -7.63 12.50 10.59
N GLU A 123 -6.91 12.20 9.51
CA GLU A 123 -7.41 11.36 8.41
C GLU A 123 -7.70 9.93 8.88
N LEU A 124 -6.85 9.36 9.72
CA LEU A 124 -7.07 8.05 10.34
C LEU A 124 -8.35 8.04 11.21
N ILE A 125 -8.58 9.10 11.99
CA ILE A 125 -9.83 9.24 12.77
C ILE A 125 -11.04 9.38 11.84
N PHE A 126 -10.91 10.13 10.75
CA PHE A 126 -11.98 10.34 9.77
C PHE A 126 -12.34 9.05 9.03
N GLY A 127 -11.36 8.17 8.78
CA GLY A 127 -11.57 6.86 8.14
C GLY A 127 -12.23 5.81 9.03
N GLU A 128 -12.32 6.04 10.34
CA GLU A 128 -13.00 5.13 11.28
C GLU A 128 -14.46 5.55 11.51
N ASP A 129 -15.35 4.58 11.76
CA ASP A 129 -16.72 4.88 12.18
C ASP A 129 -16.73 5.36 13.64
N THR A 130 -16.73 6.67 13.80
CA THR A 130 -16.75 7.31 15.11
C THR A 130 -18.14 7.78 15.53
N GLY A 131 -19.17 7.55 14.71
CA GLY A 131 -20.50 8.12 14.92
C GLY A 131 -20.50 9.66 14.94
N GLY A 132 -19.64 10.29 14.13
CA GLY A 132 -19.48 11.75 14.05
C GLY A 132 -18.60 12.36 15.15
N ARG A 133 -17.93 11.53 15.96
CA ARG A 133 -17.04 12.00 17.04
C ARG A 133 -15.60 12.09 16.54
N SER A 134 -14.90 13.20 16.74
CA SER A 134 -13.49 13.32 16.31
C SER A 134 -12.49 12.61 17.24
N ARG A 135 -12.88 11.48 17.85
CA ARG A 135 -12.11 10.75 18.88
C ARG A 135 -12.32 9.24 18.80
N LEU A 136 -11.26 8.48 19.08
CA LEU A 136 -11.23 7.02 18.97
C LEU A 136 -11.27 6.32 20.33
N SER A 137 -11.95 5.18 20.37
CA SER A 137 -11.94 4.27 21.52
C SER A 137 -10.67 3.41 21.56
N ARG A 138 -10.43 2.74 22.70
CA ARG A 138 -9.33 1.77 22.89
C ARG A 138 -9.31 0.71 21.79
N LYS A 139 -10.44 0.03 21.57
CA LYS A 139 -10.57 -1.04 20.56
C LYS A 139 -10.26 -0.56 19.14
N GLN A 140 -10.73 0.63 18.77
CA GLN A 140 -10.43 1.22 17.46
C GLN A 140 -8.95 1.56 17.34
N THR A 141 -8.36 2.11 18.38
CA THR A 141 -6.94 2.49 18.41
C THR A 141 -6.04 1.26 18.31
N GLU A 142 -6.35 0.18 19.02
CA GLU A 142 -5.62 -1.09 18.92
C GLU A 142 -5.73 -1.73 17.52
N THR A 143 -6.92 -1.65 16.92
CA THR A 143 -7.15 -2.16 15.56
C THR A 143 -6.37 -1.35 14.52
N LEU A 144 -6.35 -0.03 14.65
CA LEU A 144 -5.56 0.85 13.78
C LEU A 144 -4.06 0.63 13.98
N LEU A 145 -3.61 0.49 15.23
CA LEU A 145 -2.20 0.29 15.54
C LEU A 145 -1.69 -1.04 14.94
N SER A 146 -2.48 -2.11 15.04
CA SER A 146 -2.10 -3.39 14.44
C SER A 146 -2.02 -3.31 12.91
N ARG A 147 -2.95 -2.58 12.27
CA ARG A 147 -2.91 -2.32 10.83
C ARG A 147 -1.67 -1.52 10.43
N LEU A 148 -1.38 -0.43 11.14
CA LEU A 148 -0.21 0.43 10.87
C LEU A 148 1.10 -0.34 11.02
N ARG A 149 1.19 -1.25 11.97
CA ARG A 149 2.37 -2.11 12.12
C ARG A 149 2.61 -3.08 10.99
N ASN A 150 1.56 -3.60 10.35
CA ASN A 150 1.76 -4.45 9.17
C ASN A 150 2.19 -3.65 7.91
N LEU A 151 2.16 -2.32 7.98
CA LEU A 151 2.65 -1.45 6.90
C LEU A 151 4.14 -1.10 7.06
N GLN A 152 4.75 -1.45 8.21
CA GLN A 152 6.19 -1.35 8.43
C GLN A 152 6.87 -2.57 7.81
#